data_AF-W2RWC0-F1
#
_entry.id   AF-W2RWC0-F1
#
_cell.length_a   1.000
_cell.length_b   1.000
_cell.length_c   1.000
_cell.angle_alpha   90.00
_cell.angle_beta   90.00
_cell.angle_gamma   90.00
#
_symmetry.space_group_name_H-M   'P 1'
#
loop_
_entity.id
_entity.type
_entity.pdbx_description
1 polymer ?
#
loop_
_entity_poly.entity_id
_entity_poly.type
_entity_poly.pdbx_seq_one_letter_code
_entity_poly.pdbx_strand_id
1 'polypeptide(L)'
;MLTARLRNPTLVADTPNTWSLGRFGPVINAYALVYTAYVGLFTLLPSTLPVAWENMNYEGPIFGLVVVLALALWVVWARKGWRGLNKEVIDAVVADADRRSRD
;
A
#
# COMPACT_ATOMS: atom_id res chain seq x y z
N MET A 1 9.51 -12.51 5.23
CA MET A 1 9.57 -11.13 5.77
C MET A 1 8.40 -10.81 6.72
N LEU A 2 7.13 -11.06 6.36
CA LEU A 2 5.98 -10.85 7.28
C LEU A 2 6.01 -11.72 8.56
N THR A 3 6.39 -12.99 8.43
CA THR A 3 6.49 -13.92 9.57
C THR A 3 7.57 -13.54 10.57
N ALA A 4 8.62 -12.85 10.13
CA ALA A 4 9.68 -12.33 11.01
C ALA A 4 9.18 -11.13 11.85
N ARG A 5 8.37 -10.24 11.26
CA ARG A 5 7.73 -9.12 11.96
C ARG A 5 6.73 -9.56 13.03
N LEU A 6 5.98 -10.64 12.76
CA LEU A 6 5.00 -11.17 13.72
C LEU A 6 5.66 -11.90 14.91
N ARG A 7 6.87 -12.44 14.73
CA ARG A 7 7.58 -13.19 15.76
C ARG A 7 8.45 -12.34 16.68
N ASN A 8 9.03 -11.25 16.19
CA ASN A 8 9.92 -10.38 16.99
C ASN A 8 9.59 -8.89 16.77
N PRO A 9 8.56 -8.36 17.46
CA PRO A 9 8.19 -6.95 17.36
C PRO A 9 9.23 -5.98 17.94
N THR A 10 10.16 -6.47 18.77
CA THR A 10 11.19 -5.69 19.46
C THR A 10 12.32 -5.23 18.55
N LEU A 11 12.64 -5.97 17.48
CA LEU A 11 13.76 -5.65 16.57
C LEU A 11 13.58 -4.34 15.78
N VAL A 12 12.35 -3.83 15.71
CA VAL A 12 12.04 -2.56 15.03
C VAL A 12 11.75 -1.45 16.05
N ALA A 13 11.29 -1.81 17.25
CA ALA A 13 11.02 -0.88 18.34
C ALA A 13 12.31 -0.35 18.98
N ASP A 14 13.39 -1.12 18.94
CA ASP A 14 14.68 -0.76 19.55
C ASP A 14 15.63 -0.02 18.58
N THR A 15 15.22 0.22 17.33
CA THR A 15 15.99 1.09 16.42
C THR A 15 15.78 2.56 16.84
N PRO A 16 16.84 3.29 17.24
CA PRO A 16 16.72 4.65 17.76
C PRO A 16 16.39 5.64 16.62
N ASN A 17 15.11 5.67 16.22
CA ASN A 17 14.46 6.61 15.25
C ASN A 17 13.25 5.98 14.52
N THR A 18 12.90 4.72 14.77
CA THR A 18 11.79 4.08 14.05
C THR A 18 10.46 4.26 14.78
N TRP A 19 9.53 4.97 14.16
CA TRP A 19 8.16 5.07 14.68
C TRP A 19 7.47 3.70 14.64
N SER A 20 6.86 3.31 15.76
CA SER A 20 6.17 2.03 15.90
C SER A 20 4.93 2.18 16.78
N LEU A 21 3.84 1.52 16.38
CA LEU A 21 2.64 1.31 17.21
C LEU A 21 2.86 0.27 18.33
N GLY A 22 4.07 -0.30 18.41
CA GLY A 22 4.45 -1.30 19.39
C GLY A 22 3.53 -2.51 19.38
N ARG A 23 3.10 -2.95 20.57
CA ARG A 23 2.23 -4.12 20.74
C ARG A 23 0.86 -3.99 20.06
N PHE A 24 0.39 -2.77 19.82
CA PHE A 24 -0.93 -2.52 19.21
C PHE A 24 -0.87 -2.53 17.68
N GLY A 25 0.33 -2.51 17.09
CA GLY A 25 0.53 -2.50 15.65
C GLY A 25 -0.28 -3.58 14.91
N PRO A 26 -0.20 -4.87 15.27
CA PRO A 26 -0.95 -5.93 14.59
C PRO A 26 -2.47 -5.73 14.63
N VAL A 27 -3.02 -5.36 15.81
CA VAL A 27 -4.47 -5.16 15.99
C VAL A 27 -4.96 -3.97 15.17
N ILE A 28 -4.23 -2.85 15.21
CA ILE A 28 -4.60 -1.63 14.47
C ILE A 28 -4.50 -1.87 12.96
N ASN A 29 -3.46 -2.57 12.48
CA ASN A 29 -3.35 -2.94 11.06
C ASN A 29 -4.48 -3.89 10.64
N ALA A 30 -4.84 -4.87 11.46
CA ALA A 30 -5.96 -5.76 11.18
C ALA A 30 -7.28 -4.98 11.06
N TYR A 31 -7.55 -4.08 12.01
CA TYR A 31 -8.70 -3.17 11.94
C TYR A 31 -8.66 -2.30 10.68
N ALA A 32 -7.52 -1.70 10.35
CA ALA A 32 -7.36 -0.87 9.17
C ALA A 32 -7.64 -1.64 7.87
N LEU A 33 -7.20 -2.89 7.77
CA LEU A 33 -7.50 -3.76 6.63
C LEU A 33 -9.00 -4.05 6.52
N VAL A 34 -9.65 -4.41 7.64
CA VAL A 34 -11.10 -4.67 7.66
C VAL A 34 -11.89 -3.42 7.31
N TYR A 35 -11.54 -2.27 7.87
CA TYR A 35 -12.19 -1.00 7.58
C TYR A 35 -11.98 -0.56 6.13
N THR A 36 -10.77 -0.70 5.59
CA THR A 36 -10.46 -0.39 4.18
C THR A 36 -11.26 -1.29 3.25
N ALA A 37 -11.38 -2.59 3.55
CA ALA A 37 -12.22 -3.50 2.79
C ALA A 37 -13.70 -3.13 2.88
N TYR A 38 -14.19 -2.78 4.07
CA TYR A 38 -15.56 -2.32 4.26
C TYR A 38 -15.86 -1.07 3.41
N VAL A 39 -15.08 0.00 3.58
CA VAL A 39 -15.27 1.23 2.80
C VAL A 39 -15.14 0.94 1.31
N GLY A 40 -14.08 0.25 0.89
CA GLY A 40 -13.84 -0.05 -0.52
C GLY A 40 -14.88 -0.95 -1.19
N LEU A 41 -15.72 -1.65 -0.43
CA LEU A 41 -16.86 -2.40 -0.99
C LEU A 41 -18.11 -1.53 -1.07
N PHE A 42 -18.46 -0.81 0.01
CA PHE A 42 -19.69 -0.04 0.08
C PHE A 42 -19.64 1.23 -0.77
N THR A 43 -18.45 1.82 -0.99
CA THR A 43 -18.32 2.99 -1.86
C THR A 43 -18.50 2.67 -3.34
N LEU A 44 -18.51 1.40 -3.75
CA LEU A 44 -18.77 1.03 -5.14
C LEU A 44 -20.26 0.88 -5.44
N LEU A 45 -21.09 0.78 -4.40
CA LEU A 45 -22.54 0.60 -4.55
C LEU A 45 -23.21 1.92 -4.95
N PRO A 46 -24.30 1.87 -5.74
CA PRO A 46 -25.09 3.04 -6.05
C PRO A 46 -25.84 3.54 -4.81
N SER A 47 -25.88 4.85 -4.60
CA SER A 47 -26.62 5.47 -3.49
C SER A 47 -28.14 5.53 -3.71
N THR A 48 -28.58 5.37 -4.97
CA THR A 48 -29.97 5.54 -5.39
C THR A 48 -30.31 4.60 -6.52
N LEU A 49 -31.57 4.15 -6.56
CA LEU A 49 -32.12 3.28 -7.61
C LEU A 49 -33.32 3.96 -8.29
N PRO A 50 -33.58 3.72 -9.59
CA PRO A 50 -32.79 2.89 -10.51
C PRO A 50 -31.47 3.57 -10.92
N VAL A 51 -30.47 2.76 -11.28
CA VAL A 51 -29.17 3.26 -11.75
C VAL A 51 -29.30 3.76 -13.19
N ALA A 52 -28.94 5.02 -13.42
CA ALA A 52 -28.89 5.66 -14.73
C ALA A 52 -27.53 6.33 -14.95
N TRP A 53 -27.20 6.70 -16.18
CA TRP A 53 -25.92 7.36 -16.49
C TRP A 53 -25.71 8.64 -15.69
N GLU A 54 -26.77 9.42 -15.50
CA GLU A 54 -26.71 10.72 -14.84
C GLU A 54 -26.47 10.60 -13.33
N ASN A 55 -26.68 9.41 -12.75
CA ASN A 55 -26.78 9.21 -11.30
C ASN A 55 -26.10 7.92 -10.80
N MET A 56 -25.29 7.26 -11.63
CA MET A 56 -24.52 6.10 -11.19
C MET A 56 -23.28 6.54 -10.42
N ASN A 57 -22.88 5.71 -9.47
CA ASN A 57 -21.59 5.87 -8.81
C ASN A 57 -20.48 5.42 -9.76
N TYR A 58 -19.60 6.35 -10.15
CA TYR A 58 -18.53 6.12 -11.11
C TYR A 58 -17.24 5.53 -10.51
N GLU A 59 -17.14 5.42 -9.19
CA GLU A 59 -15.93 4.89 -8.55
C GLU A 59 -15.62 3.45 -8.99
N GLY A 60 -16.62 2.58 -9.04
CA GLY A 60 -16.46 1.18 -9.45
C GLY A 60 -15.96 1.02 -10.90
N PRO A 61 -16.66 1.56 -11.90
CA PRO A 61 -16.22 1.51 -13.30
C PRO A 61 -14.82 2.10 -13.52
N ILE A 62 -14.51 3.25 -12.91
CA ILE A 62 -13.21 3.90 -13.04
C ILE A 62 -12.11 3.05 -12.40
N PHE A 63 -12.34 2.53 -11.19
CA PHE A 63 -11.39 1.65 -10.52
C PHE A 63 -11.09 0.40 -11.37
N GLY A 64 -12.13 -0.25 -11.89
CA GLY A 64 -11.98 -1.42 -12.78
C GLY A 64 -11.13 -1.10 -14.01
N LEU A 65 -11.38 0.03 -14.67
CA LEU A 65 -10.60 0.50 -15.81
C LEU A 65 -9.12 0.68 -15.45
N VAL A 66 -8.82 1.37 -14.34
CA VAL A 66 -7.44 1.61 -13.90
C VAL A 66 -6.71 0.31 -13.59
N VAL A 67 -7.35 -0.64 -12.91
CA VAL A 67 -6.76 -1.97 -12.63
C VAL A 67 -6.45 -2.71 -13.92
N VAL A 68 -7.37 -2.73 -14.88
CA VAL A 68 -7.15 -3.37 -16.19
C VAL A 68 -5.99 -2.72 -16.94
N LEU A 69 -5.92 -1.40 -16.97
CA LEU A 69 -4.83 -0.68 -17.62
C LEU A 69 -3.48 -0.96 -16.94
N ALA A 70 -3.43 -1.00 -15.61
CA ALA A 70 -2.22 -1.32 -14.86
C ALA A 70 -1.74 -2.75 -15.16
N LEU A 71 -2.65 -3.73 -15.17
CA LEU A 71 -2.34 -5.12 -15.52
C LEU A 71 -1.90 -5.26 -16.98
N ALA A 72 -2.56 -4.56 -17.90
CA ALA A 72 -2.17 -4.54 -19.30
C ALA A 72 -0.77 -3.96 -19.49
N LEU A 73 -0.49 -2.80 -18.87
CA LEU A 73 0.83 -2.18 -18.88
C LEU A 73 1.90 -3.11 -18.31
N TRP A 74 1.58 -3.83 -17.24
CA TRP A 74 2.47 -4.83 -16.66
C TRP A 74 2.80 -5.94 -17.65
N VAL A 75 1.78 -6.57 -18.24
CA VAL A 75 1.96 -7.72 -19.14
C VAL A 75 2.66 -7.32 -20.44
N VAL A 76 2.30 -6.18 -21.02
CA VAL A 76 2.83 -5.71 -22.32
C VAL A 76 4.26 -5.22 -22.20
N TRP A 77 4.57 -4.43 -21.17
CA TRP A 77 5.86 -3.74 -21.08
C TRP A 77 6.61 -4.06 -19.79
N ALA A 78 6.02 -3.79 -18.63
CA ALA A 78 6.79 -3.72 -17.39
C ALA A 78 7.44 -5.07 -17.02
N ARG A 79 6.79 -6.19 -17.33
CA ARG A 79 7.31 -7.54 -17.06
C ARG A 79 8.68 -7.82 -17.68
N LYS A 80 9.00 -7.19 -18.80
CA LYS A 80 10.28 -7.36 -19.53
C LYS A 80 11.14 -6.11 -19.54
N GLY A 81 10.52 -4.92 -19.53
CA GLY A 81 11.20 -3.64 -19.72
C GLY A 81 11.50 -2.89 -18.41
N TRP A 82 10.92 -3.28 -17.28
CA TRP A 82 11.15 -2.57 -16.03
C TRP A 82 12.52 -2.93 -15.43
N ARG A 83 13.41 -1.95 -15.40
CA ARG A 83 14.79 -2.08 -14.87
C ARG A 83 14.87 -2.11 -13.34
N GLY A 84 13.72 -2.10 -12.65
CA GLY A 84 13.64 -1.97 -11.20
C GLY A 84 13.94 -0.56 -10.71
N LEU A 85 14.12 -0.41 -9.41
CA LEU A 85 14.50 0.85 -8.77
C LEU A 85 16.01 1.08 -8.93
N ASN A 86 16.45 2.34 -9.11
CA ASN A 86 17.86 2.67 -9.23
C ASN A 86 18.57 2.40 -7.90
N LYS A 87 19.36 1.33 -7.84
CA LYS A 87 20.04 0.86 -6.63
C LYS A 87 21.03 1.89 -6.09
N GLU A 88 21.71 2.62 -6.95
CA GLU A 88 22.67 3.65 -6.52
C GLU A 88 21.97 4.76 -5.72
N VAL A 89 20.77 5.16 -6.14
CA VAL A 89 19.96 6.16 -5.43
C VAL A 89 19.45 5.58 -4.11
N ILE A 90 19.03 4.31 -4.08
CA ILE A 90 18.61 3.65 -2.84
C ILE A 90 19.77 3.62 -1.85
N ASP A 91 20.95 3.18 -2.29
CA ASP A 91 22.14 3.04 -1.46
C ASP A 91 22.60 4.40 -0.94
N ALA A 92 22.54 5.45 -1.77
CA ALA A 92 22.82 6.81 -1.35
C ALA A 92 21.84 7.32 -0.28
N VAL A 93 20.54 7.06 -0.43
CA VAL A 93 19.51 7.45 0.55
C VAL A 93 19.67 6.67 1.86
N VAL A 94 20.00 5.37 1.79
CA VAL A 94 20.27 4.55 2.98
C VAL A 94 21.51 5.05 3.72
N ALA A 95 22.60 5.35 2.99
CA ALA A 95 23.82 5.89 3.58
C ALA A 95 23.60 7.26 4.24
N ASP A 96 22.73 8.11 3.67
CA ASP A 96 22.35 9.39 4.27
C ASP A 96 21.49 9.21 5.53
N ALA A 97 20.52 8.30 5.50
CA ALA A 97 19.70 7.96 6.65
C ALA A 97 20.54 7.43 7.82
N ASP A 98 21.51 6.55 7.53
CA ASP A 98 22.46 6.04 8.51
C ASP A 98 23.32 7.16 9.09
N ARG A 99 23.83 8.09 8.26
CA ARG A 99 24.60 9.24 8.72
C ARG A 99 23.79 10.10 9.67
N ARG A 100 22.56 10.45 9.28
CA ARG A 100 21.63 11.26 10.09
C ARG A 100 21.23 10.61 11.42
N SER A 101 21.27 9.28 11.51
CA SER A 101 21.00 8.56 12.75
C SER A 101 22.16 8.57 13.75
N ARG A 102 23.37 8.91 13.30
CA ARG A 102 24.60 8.88 14.10
C ARG A 102 24.98 10.25 14.67
N ASP A 103 24.34 11.31 14.19
CA ASP A 103 24.44 12.69 14.69
C ASP A 103 23.38 12.96 15.78
#